data_AF-A0A523XTR0-F1
#
_entry.id   AF-A0A523XTR0-F1
#
_cell.length_a   1.000
_cell.length_b   1.000
_cell.length_c   1.000
_cell.angle_alpha   90.00
_cell.angle_beta   90.00
_cell.angle_gamma   90.00
#
_symmetry.space_group_name_H-M   'P 1'
#
loop_
_entity.id
_entity.type
_entity.pdbx_description
1 polymer ?
#
loop_
_entity_poly.entity_id
_entity_poly.type
_entity_poly.pdbx_seq_one_letter_code
_entity_poly.pdbx_strand_id
1 'polypeptide(L)'
;MKFFNEKAETMPLSELKALQNHRIKETVERCYNTIPYYRELFDKTGLKPKHIQNTEDLIHVPTTEKKDLRALYPFPVLGFEPQEIFRFAATTGTTGTPITIGFTRKDWFETLREQMGRLFAMWDIGVNDIVYQGYGLGLWMGGPSMELGTEAAGATLFPAGPGRSHAAVEWLRDLDMTVLLCSPSYALHLIRTAKMKGINPSSDWKIKVTMFGGEKASTEIRRKIENELPELDLCK
;
A
#
# COMPACT_ATOMS: atom_id res chain seq x y z
N MET A 1 -16.12 7.67 -13.15
CA MET A 1 -15.39 7.07 -12.02
C MET A 1 -16.42 6.47 -11.06
N LYS A 2 -16.33 5.18 -10.75
CA LYS A 2 -17.20 4.53 -9.77
C LYS A 2 -16.48 4.54 -8.42
N PHE A 3 -17.07 5.17 -7.40
CA PHE A 3 -16.51 5.12 -6.06
C PHE A 3 -16.66 3.70 -5.47
N PHE A 4 -15.64 3.24 -4.76
CA PHE A 4 -15.69 1.98 -4.02
C PHE A 4 -16.57 2.14 -2.77
N ASN A 5 -16.41 3.28 -2.09
CA ASN A 5 -17.23 3.71 -0.97
C ASN A 5 -17.66 5.16 -1.17
N GLU A 6 -18.75 5.34 -1.92
CA GLU A 6 -19.27 6.66 -2.26
C GLU A 6 -19.47 7.56 -1.03
N LYS A 7 -19.99 7.02 0.08
CA LYS A 7 -20.21 7.77 1.31
C LYS A 7 -18.90 8.31 1.89
N ALA A 8 -17.84 7.51 1.91
CA ALA A 8 -16.55 7.93 2.44
C ALA A 8 -15.77 8.83 1.48
N GLU A 9 -15.91 8.60 0.17
CA GLU A 9 -15.13 9.26 -0.88
C GLU A 9 -15.71 10.62 -1.30
N THR A 10 -17.00 10.83 -1.06
CA THR A 10 -17.71 12.08 -1.37
C THR A 10 -18.14 12.85 -0.11
N MET A 11 -17.66 12.41 1.06
CA MET A 11 -17.97 13.03 2.36
C MET A 11 -17.66 14.53 2.35
N PRO A 12 -18.60 15.41 2.78
CA PRO A 12 -18.32 16.83 2.91
C PRO A 12 -17.10 17.09 3.80
N LEU A 13 -16.28 18.08 3.44
CA LEU A 13 -15.03 18.38 4.16
C LEU A 13 -15.24 18.64 5.66
N SER A 14 -16.37 19.26 6.03
CA SER A 14 -16.76 19.50 7.42
C SER A 14 -17.00 18.19 8.19
N GLU A 15 -17.71 17.24 7.58
CA GLU A 15 -17.96 15.92 8.14
C GLU A 15 -16.68 15.08 8.20
N LEU A 16 -15.83 15.16 7.18
CA LEU A 16 -14.53 14.50 7.18
C LEU A 16 -13.65 15.01 8.32
N LYS A 17 -13.58 16.34 8.52
CA LYS A 17 -12.83 16.93 9.63
C LYS A 17 -13.41 16.50 10.98
N ALA A 18 -14.73 16.46 11.12
CA ALA A 18 -15.38 15.98 12.34
C ALA A 18 -15.05 14.50 12.63
N LEU A 19 -15.08 13.65 11.61
CA LEU A 19 -14.72 12.23 11.71
C LEU A 19 -13.25 12.04 12.09
N GLN A 20 -12.35 12.80 11.47
CA GLN A 20 -10.92 12.77 11.80
C GLN A 20 -10.67 13.21 13.24
N ASN A 21 -11.30 14.31 13.68
CA ASN A 21 -11.22 14.81 15.06
C ASN A 21 -11.74 13.80 16.08
N HIS A 22 -12.81 13.07 15.75
CA HIS A 22 -13.32 12.02 16.61
C HIS A 22 -12.35 10.84 16.69
N ARG A 23 -11.89 10.31 15.54
CA ARG A 23 -11.00 9.15 15.47
C ARG A 23 -9.61 9.40 16.07
N ILE A 24 -9.08 10.62 15.97
CA ILE A 24 -7.76 10.92 16.52
C ILE A 24 -7.76 10.90 18.05
N LYS A 25 -8.85 11.38 18.68
CA LYS A 25 -9.05 11.27 20.13
C LYS A 25 -9.05 9.82 20.59
N GLU A 26 -9.87 8.99 19.95
CA GLU A 26 -9.94 7.55 20.26
C GLU A 26 -8.59 6.86 20.05
N THR A 27 -7.88 7.20 18.98
CA THR A 27 -6.57 6.62 18.67
C THR A 27 -5.54 6.97 19.73
N VAL A 28 -5.45 8.25 20.12
CA VAL A 28 -4.50 8.71 21.15
C VAL A 28 -4.83 8.10 22.51
N GLU A 29 -6.11 8.08 22.89
CA GLU A 29 -6.54 7.47 24.15
C GLU A 29 -6.22 5.98 24.19
N ARG A 30 -6.53 5.24 23.11
CA ARG A 30 -6.18 3.82 22.99
C ARG A 30 -4.67 3.61 23.08
N CYS A 31 -3.87 4.34 22.30
CA CYS A 31 -2.41 4.20 22.30
C CYS A 31 -1.81 4.47 23.69
N TYR A 32 -2.25 5.54 24.36
CA TYR A 32 -1.78 5.88 25.71
C TYR A 32 -2.16 4.80 26.74
N ASN A 33 -3.37 4.23 26.65
CA ASN A 33 -3.85 3.25 27.64
C ASN A 33 -3.30 1.83 27.43
N THR A 34 -3.03 1.44 26.18
CA THR A 34 -2.71 0.05 25.82
C THR A 34 -1.24 -0.19 25.51
N ILE A 35 -0.49 0.84 25.07
CA ILE A 35 0.89 0.67 24.59
C ILE A 35 1.86 1.39 25.55
N PRO A 36 2.69 0.66 26.32
CA PRO A 36 3.60 1.24 27.29
C PRO A 36 4.51 2.34 26.72
N TYR A 37 5.05 2.14 25.51
CA TYR A 37 5.88 3.13 24.83
C TYR A 37 5.17 4.48 24.64
N TYR A 38 3.91 4.47 24.18
CA TYR A 38 3.17 5.72 23.95
C TYR A 38 2.78 6.41 25.24
N ARG A 39 2.46 5.64 26.29
CA ARG A 39 2.25 6.19 27.64
C ARG A 39 3.47 6.93 28.14
N GLU A 40 4.65 6.29 28.06
CA GLU A 40 5.91 6.90 28.49
C GLU A 40 6.28 8.13 27.66
N LEU A 41 6.08 8.09 26.34
CA LEU A 41 6.37 9.22 25.45
C LEU A 41 5.52 10.45 25.80
N PHE A 42 4.23 10.23 26.09
CA PHE A 42 3.31 11.29 26.53
C PHE A 42 3.67 11.81 27.92
N ASP A 43 3.93 10.92 28.87
CA ASP A 43 4.26 11.30 30.25
C ASP A 43 5.54 12.13 30.34
N LYS A 44 6.57 11.77 29.55
CA LYS A 44 7.85 12.52 29.47
C LYS A 44 7.68 13.95 28.95
N THR A 45 6.63 14.22 28.18
CA THR A 45 6.34 15.54 27.60
C THR A 45 5.24 16.29 28.34
N GLY A 46 4.70 15.70 29.42
CA GLY A 46 3.55 16.25 30.16
C GLY A 46 2.23 16.17 29.39
N LEU A 47 2.20 15.49 28.24
CA LEU A 47 1.00 15.30 27.45
C LEU A 47 0.11 14.21 28.05
N LYS A 48 -1.19 14.38 27.87
CA LYS A 48 -2.24 13.43 28.25
C LYS A 48 -3.25 13.36 27.10
N PRO A 49 -4.00 12.26 26.92
CA PRO A 49 -5.01 12.16 25.86
C PRO A 49 -5.99 13.33 25.83
N LYS A 50 -6.39 13.84 27.01
CA LYS A 50 -7.27 15.02 27.14
C LYS A 50 -6.71 16.31 26.54
N HIS A 51 -5.41 16.40 26.25
CA HIS A 51 -4.81 17.56 25.59
C HIS A 51 -4.94 17.51 24.06
N ILE A 52 -5.33 16.35 23.49
CA ILE A 52 -5.55 16.19 22.05
C ILE A 52 -7.05 16.10 21.82
N GLN A 53 -7.65 17.18 21.32
CA GLN A 53 -9.09 17.29 21.09
C GLN A 53 -9.48 17.23 19.61
N ASN A 54 -8.53 17.55 18.73
CA ASN A 54 -8.73 17.58 17.29
C ASN A 54 -7.39 17.32 16.55
N THR A 55 -7.41 17.30 15.22
CA THR A 55 -6.22 17.03 14.41
C THR A 55 -5.15 18.13 14.47
N GLU A 56 -5.50 19.36 14.81
CA GLU A 56 -4.56 20.49 14.90
C GLU A 56 -3.65 20.35 16.12
N ASP A 57 -4.14 19.71 17.19
CA ASP A 57 -3.35 19.44 18.40
C ASP A 57 -2.23 18.41 18.18
N LEU A 58 -2.20 17.72 17.03
CA LEU A 58 -1.15 16.77 16.68
C LEU A 58 0.23 17.41 16.54
N ILE A 59 0.30 18.73 16.35
CA ILE A 59 1.57 19.46 16.37
C ILE A 59 2.30 19.32 17.72
N HIS A 60 1.57 19.03 18.80
CA HIS A 60 2.15 18.81 20.12
C HIS A 60 2.60 17.36 20.33
N VAL A 61 2.09 16.40 19.55
CA VAL A 61 2.39 14.97 19.74
C VAL A 61 3.81 14.68 19.23
N PRO A 62 4.72 14.13 20.07
CA PRO A 62 6.06 13.77 19.63
C PRO A 62 6.01 12.71 18.53
N THR A 63 6.92 12.83 17.56
CA THR A 63 7.04 11.84 16.48
C THR A 63 7.61 10.53 17.01
N THR A 64 7.17 9.41 16.44
CA THR A 64 7.78 8.10 16.66
C THR A 64 8.86 7.87 15.62
N GLU A 65 10.12 7.72 16.06
CA GLU A 65 11.21 7.47 15.13
C GLU A 65 11.42 5.97 14.87
N LYS A 66 11.97 5.66 13.69
CA LYS A 66 12.30 4.28 13.32
C LYS A 66 13.27 3.61 14.30
N LYS A 67 14.17 4.39 14.91
CA LYS A 67 15.14 3.89 15.90
C LYS A 67 14.44 3.43 17.19
N ASP A 68 13.37 4.12 17.59
CA ASP A 68 12.62 3.79 18.81
C ASP A 68 11.88 2.47 18.63
N LEU A 69 11.22 2.30 17.48
CA LEU A 69 10.55 1.04 17.14
C LEU A 69 11.53 -0.14 17.10
N ARG A 70 12.75 0.05 16.60
CA ARG A 70 13.77 -1.01 16.59
C ARG A 70 14.21 -1.43 17.99
N ALA A 71 14.28 -0.48 18.93
CA ALA A 71 14.63 -0.77 20.31
C ALA A 71 13.57 -1.62 21.03
N LEU A 72 12.34 -1.69 20.49
CA LEU A 72 11.22 -2.46 21.01
C LEU A 72 11.01 -3.82 20.32
N TYR A 73 12.01 -4.31 19.59
CA TYR A 73 12.00 -5.67 19.03
C TYR A 73 11.75 -6.70 20.16
N PRO A 74 10.94 -7.77 19.97
CA PRO A 74 10.40 -8.26 18.69
C PRO A 74 9.02 -7.75 18.26
N PHE A 75 8.30 -7.00 19.12
CA PHE A 75 6.93 -6.55 18.84
C PHE A 75 6.76 -5.06 19.16
N PRO A 76 7.22 -4.19 18.26
CA PRO A 76 7.19 -2.76 18.51
C PRO A 76 5.76 -2.24 18.52
N VAL A 77 5.39 -1.57 19.60
CA VAL A 77 4.09 -0.90 19.82
C VAL A 77 2.87 -1.76 19.48
N LEU A 78 2.94 -3.08 19.73
CA LEU A 78 1.83 -3.98 19.54
C LEU A 78 0.77 -3.75 20.64
N GLY A 79 -0.44 -3.36 20.25
CA GLY A 79 -1.54 -3.11 21.19
C GLY A 79 -2.36 -4.35 21.57
N PHE A 80 -1.91 -5.54 21.17
CA PHE A 80 -2.56 -6.83 21.34
C PHE A 80 -1.52 -7.91 21.65
N GLU A 81 -1.96 -9.05 22.19
CA GLU A 81 -1.08 -10.21 22.34
C GLU A 81 -0.73 -10.80 20.96
N PRO A 82 0.50 -11.33 20.75
CA PRO A 82 0.92 -11.84 19.44
C PRO A 82 0.00 -12.90 18.83
N GLN A 83 -0.70 -13.69 19.64
CA GLN A 83 -1.63 -14.74 19.21
C GLN A 83 -2.96 -14.17 18.69
N GLU A 84 -3.29 -12.92 19.02
CA GLU A 84 -4.47 -12.20 18.50
C GLU A 84 -4.20 -11.58 17.11
N ILE A 85 -2.92 -11.55 16.70
CA ILE A 85 -2.50 -11.00 15.42
C ILE A 85 -2.75 -12.02 14.32
N PHE A 86 -3.48 -11.61 13.29
CA PHE A 86 -3.75 -12.44 12.12
C PHE A 86 -2.52 -12.61 11.25
N ARG A 87 -1.79 -11.50 11.01
CA ARG A 87 -0.62 -11.50 10.14
C ARG A 87 0.43 -10.51 10.63
N PHE A 88 1.68 -10.93 10.55
CA PHE A 88 2.82 -10.03 10.65
C PHE A 88 3.35 -9.65 9.27
N ALA A 89 3.78 -8.39 9.17
CA ALA A 89 4.65 -7.90 8.13
C ALA A 89 5.99 -7.47 8.72
N ALA A 90 7.00 -7.32 7.87
CA ALA A 90 8.29 -6.79 8.29
C ALA A 90 8.91 -5.88 7.24
N THR A 91 9.61 -4.84 7.71
CA THR A 91 10.46 -4.01 6.84
C THR A 91 11.68 -4.82 6.37
N THR A 92 12.23 -4.51 5.19
CA THR A 92 13.37 -5.23 4.57
C THR A 92 14.70 -5.18 5.34
N GLY A 93 14.78 -4.50 6.49
CA GLY A 93 15.96 -4.59 7.37
C GLY A 93 17.27 -4.03 6.81
N THR A 94 17.26 -3.23 5.73
CA THR A 94 18.48 -2.74 5.05
C THR A 94 19.45 -1.94 5.92
N THR A 95 19.04 -1.56 7.13
CA THR A 95 19.79 -0.73 8.08
C THR A 95 19.78 -1.33 9.50
N GLY A 96 19.61 -2.65 9.64
CA GLY A 96 19.63 -3.37 10.92
C GLY A 96 18.34 -4.17 11.20
N THR A 97 17.98 -4.31 12.48
CA THR A 97 16.82 -5.11 12.92
C THR A 97 15.54 -4.70 12.18
N PRO A 98 14.84 -5.64 11.52
CA PRO A 98 13.53 -5.41 10.93
C PRO A 98 12.51 -4.95 11.97
N ILE A 99 11.65 -4.00 11.59
CA ILE A 99 10.45 -3.68 12.36
C ILE A 99 9.35 -4.64 11.91
N THR A 100 8.82 -5.40 12.86
CA THR A 100 7.63 -6.24 12.70
C THR A 100 6.38 -5.40 12.93
N ILE A 101 5.34 -5.64 12.14
CA ILE A 101 4.07 -4.91 12.21
C ILE A 101 2.95 -5.94 12.21
N GLY A 102 2.11 -5.93 13.25
CA GLY A 102 0.98 -6.85 13.38
C GLY A 102 -0.31 -6.26 12.82
N PHE A 103 -1.10 -7.09 12.16
CA PHE A 103 -2.44 -6.76 11.65
C PHE A 103 -3.46 -7.67 12.30
N THR A 104 -4.49 -7.09 12.91
CA THR A 104 -5.68 -7.84 13.30
C THR A 104 -6.46 -8.27 12.04
N ARG A 105 -7.43 -9.18 12.20
CA ARG A 105 -8.33 -9.54 11.10
C ARG A 105 -9.08 -8.33 10.54
N LYS A 106 -9.50 -7.42 11.42
CA LYS A 106 -10.16 -6.17 11.04
C LYS A 106 -9.22 -5.27 10.24
N ASP A 107 -7.97 -5.11 10.68
CA ASP A 107 -7.01 -4.29 9.95
C ASP A 107 -6.77 -4.83 8.54
N TRP A 108 -6.70 -6.15 8.39
CA TRP A 108 -6.40 -6.80 7.12
C TRP A 108 -7.60 -6.86 6.17
N PHE A 109 -8.71 -7.44 6.62
CA PHE A 109 -9.86 -7.78 5.77
C PHE A 109 -10.92 -6.68 5.68
N GLU A 110 -10.89 -5.68 6.58
CA GLU A 110 -11.79 -4.53 6.50
C GLU A 110 -11.00 -3.27 6.14
N THR A 111 -10.09 -2.82 7.00
CA THR A 111 -9.43 -1.51 6.83
C THR A 111 -8.54 -1.47 5.60
N LEU A 112 -7.59 -2.40 5.46
CA LEU A 112 -6.67 -2.44 4.33
C LEU A 112 -7.40 -2.80 3.04
N ARG A 113 -8.33 -3.75 3.08
CA ARG A 113 -9.19 -4.11 1.94
C ARG A 113 -9.96 -2.90 1.41
N GLU A 114 -10.59 -2.13 2.29
CA GLU A 114 -11.31 -0.89 1.96
C GLU A 114 -10.38 0.14 1.30
N GLN A 115 -9.20 0.38 1.88
CA GLN A 115 -8.22 1.33 1.34
C GLN A 115 -7.73 0.92 -0.05
N MET A 116 -7.40 -0.37 -0.23
CA MET A 116 -6.92 -0.88 -1.49
C MET A 116 -8.04 -0.93 -2.55
N GLY A 117 -9.27 -1.27 -2.17
CA GLY A 117 -10.44 -1.24 -3.05
C GLY A 117 -10.73 0.18 -3.58
N ARG A 118 -10.65 1.20 -2.71
CA ARG A 118 -10.75 2.61 -3.12
C ARG A 118 -9.66 3.02 -4.10
N LEU A 119 -8.42 2.61 -3.85
CA LEU A 119 -7.32 2.86 -4.79
C LEU A 119 -7.60 2.19 -6.14
N PHE A 120 -8.00 0.92 -6.17
CA PHE A 120 -8.27 0.22 -7.42
C PHE A 120 -9.44 0.83 -8.20
N ALA A 121 -10.51 1.23 -7.51
CA ALA A 121 -11.65 1.90 -8.11
C ALA A 121 -11.29 3.28 -8.69
N MET A 122 -10.41 4.03 -8.02
CA MET A 122 -9.87 5.31 -8.53
C MET A 122 -9.14 5.14 -9.86
N TRP A 123 -8.50 4.00 -10.09
CA TRP A 123 -7.82 3.66 -11.33
C TRP A 123 -8.70 2.88 -12.34
N ASP A 124 -10.01 2.80 -12.11
CA ASP A 124 -10.96 2.06 -12.94
C ASP A 124 -10.54 0.59 -13.18
N ILE A 125 -9.96 -0.03 -12.15
CA ILE A 125 -9.66 -1.47 -12.15
C ILE A 125 -10.89 -2.22 -11.64
N GLY A 126 -11.33 -3.25 -12.37
CA GLY A 126 -12.52 -4.03 -12.00
C GLY A 126 -12.60 -5.41 -12.65
N VAL A 127 -13.82 -5.96 -12.72
CA VAL A 127 -14.10 -7.34 -13.15
C VAL A 127 -13.63 -7.72 -14.56
N ASN A 128 -13.30 -6.74 -15.39
CA ASN A 128 -12.81 -6.96 -16.75
C ASN A 128 -11.27 -6.94 -16.84
N ASP A 129 -10.57 -6.74 -15.72
CA ASP A 129 -9.13 -6.59 -15.67
C ASP A 129 -8.42 -7.86 -15.22
N ILE A 130 -7.27 -8.12 -15.85
CA ILE A 130 -6.31 -9.15 -15.43
C ILE A 130 -5.06 -8.43 -14.94
N VAL A 131 -4.74 -8.65 -13.66
CA VAL A 131 -3.72 -7.92 -12.92
C VAL A 131 -2.43 -8.73 -12.84
N TYR A 132 -1.37 -8.27 -13.51
CA TYR A 132 -0.02 -8.73 -13.24
C TYR A 132 0.47 -8.18 -11.91
N GLN A 133 0.64 -9.05 -10.92
CA GLN A 133 1.20 -8.70 -9.63
C GLN A 133 2.68 -9.14 -9.57
N GLY A 134 3.61 -8.19 -9.66
CA GLY A 134 5.06 -8.41 -9.70
C GLY A 134 5.81 -8.17 -8.38
N TYR A 135 5.11 -7.92 -7.28
CA TYR A 135 5.69 -7.76 -5.95
C TYR A 135 5.80 -9.10 -5.20
N GLY A 136 6.70 -9.19 -4.23
CA GLY A 136 6.79 -10.38 -3.38
C GLY A 136 5.59 -10.51 -2.44
N LEU A 137 5.05 -11.73 -2.30
CA LEU A 137 3.93 -12.07 -1.40
C LEU A 137 4.35 -12.44 0.05
N GLY A 138 5.62 -12.15 0.41
CA GLY A 138 6.21 -12.50 1.70
C GLY A 138 5.89 -11.50 2.82
N LEU A 139 6.91 -11.23 3.66
CA LEU A 139 6.80 -10.32 4.81
C LEU A 139 6.61 -8.85 4.41
N TRP A 140 6.98 -8.47 3.20
CA TRP A 140 6.74 -7.13 2.69
C TRP A 140 5.27 -6.98 2.29
N MET A 141 4.56 -6.02 2.88
CA MET A 141 3.10 -5.90 2.71
C MET A 141 2.63 -5.54 1.32
N GLY A 142 3.47 -4.92 0.48
CA GLY A 142 2.97 -4.35 -0.76
C GLY A 142 2.40 -5.39 -1.73
N GLY A 143 2.98 -6.60 -1.81
CA GLY A 143 2.38 -7.68 -2.61
C GLY A 143 1.01 -8.11 -2.08
N PRO A 144 0.92 -8.58 -0.82
CA PRO A 144 -0.35 -8.99 -0.23
C PRO A 144 -1.43 -7.90 -0.19
N SER A 145 -1.06 -6.61 -0.06
CA SER A 145 -2.05 -5.51 -0.14
C SER A 145 -2.60 -5.35 -1.56
N MET A 146 -1.79 -5.54 -2.61
CA MET A 146 -2.27 -5.51 -3.99
C MET A 146 -3.23 -6.67 -4.29
N GLU A 147 -3.00 -7.85 -3.70
CA GLU A 147 -3.92 -8.97 -3.77
C GLU A 147 -5.29 -8.64 -3.16
N LEU A 148 -5.31 -8.02 -1.97
CA LEU A 148 -6.57 -7.52 -1.38
C LEU A 148 -7.26 -6.46 -2.24
N GLY A 149 -6.52 -5.55 -2.86
CA GLY A 149 -7.09 -4.55 -3.77
C GLY A 149 -7.69 -5.19 -5.02
N THR A 150 -7.01 -6.19 -5.58
CA THR A 150 -7.47 -6.95 -6.74
C THR A 150 -8.76 -7.71 -6.42
N GLU A 151 -8.80 -8.38 -5.27
CA GLU A 151 -10.02 -9.06 -4.78
C GLU A 151 -11.16 -8.05 -4.54
N ALA A 152 -10.88 -6.93 -3.87
CA ALA A 152 -11.88 -5.91 -3.60
C ALA A 152 -12.49 -5.32 -4.89
N ALA A 153 -11.68 -5.15 -5.94
CA ALA A 153 -12.12 -4.70 -7.25
C ALA A 153 -12.91 -5.75 -8.05
N GLY A 154 -12.85 -7.02 -7.65
CA GLY A 154 -13.38 -8.15 -8.41
C GLY A 154 -12.56 -8.48 -9.66
N ALA A 155 -11.34 -7.96 -9.77
CA ALA A 155 -10.44 -8.21 -10.89
C ALA A 155 -9.77 -9.59 -10.78
N THR A 156 -9.26 -10.10 -11.90
CA THR A 156 -8.51 -11.37 -11.91
C THR A 156 -7.06 -11.13 -11.50
N LEU A 157 -6.59 -11.83 -10.47
CA LEU A 157 -5.20 -11.74 -9.99
C LEU A 157 -4.29 -12.76 -10.70
N PHE A 158 -3.18 -12.28 -11.27
CA PHE A 158 -2.05 -13.11 -11.69
C PHE A 158 -0.83 -12.84 -10.78
N PRO A 159 -0.61 -13.66 -9.72
CA PRO A 159 0.41 -13.42 -8.71
C PRO A 159 1.82 -13.86 -9.15
N ALA A 160 2.37 -13.20 -10.17
CA ALA A 160 3.67 -13.56 -10.75
C ALA A 160 4.85 -13.40 -9.78
N GLY A 161 4.80 -12.41 -8.90
CA GLY A 161 5.92 -12.00 -8.07
C GLY A 161 7.12 -11.46 -8.87
N PRO A 162 8.25 -11.18 -8.20
CA PRO A 162 9.46 -10.73 -8.88
C PRO A 162 10.17 -11.90 -9.60
N GLY A 163 10.84 -11.59 -10.71
CA GLY A 163 11.65 -12.54 -11.47
C GLY A 163 10.88 -13.28 -12.56
N ARG A 164 11.46 -14.35 -13.12
CA ARG A 164 10.92 -15.06 -14.29
C ARG A 164 10.63 -14.13 -15.49
N SER A 165 11.41 -13.06 -15.64
CA SER A 165 11.14 -11.96 -16.57
C SER A 165 10.93 -12.43 -18.01
N HIS A 166 11.64 -13.48 -18.45
CA HIS A 166 11.47 -14.06 -19.79
C HIS A 166 10.08 -14.65 -20.04
N ALA A 167 9.48 -15.28 -19.02
CA ALA A 167 8.12 -15.80 -19.10
C ALA A 167 7.09 -14.70 -18.79
N ALA A 168 7.40 -13.79 -17.87
CA ALA A 168 6.53 -12.67 -17.50
C ALA A 168 6.14 -11.81 -18.71
N VAL A 169 7.09 -11.48 -19.60
CA VAL A 169 6.80 -10.66 -20.78
C VAL A 169 5.94 -11.37 -21.82
N GLU A 170 6.00 -12.71 -21.87
CA GLU A 170 5.12 -13.53 -22.69
C GLU A 170 3.73 -13.59 -22.07
N TRP A 171 3.61 -13.84 -20.76
CA TRP A 171 2.32 -13.84 -20.07
C TRP A 171 1.59 -12.50 -20.15
N LEU A 172 2.31 -11.39 -20.00
CA LEU A 172 1.74 -10.03 -20.16
C LEU A 172 1.07 -9.84 -21.52
N ARG A 173 1.64 -10.43 -22.59
CA ARG A 173 1.09 -10.43 -23.95
C ARG A 173 -0.01 -11.47 -24.11
N ASP A 174 0.30 -12.73 -23.83
CA ASP A 174 -0.52 -13.90 -24.17
C ASP A 174 -1.79 -14.02 -23.33
N LEU A 175 -1.79 -13.42 -22.13
CA LEU A 175 -2.96 -13.37 -21.26
C LEU A 175 -3.68 -12.02 -21.31
N ASP A 176 -3.32 -11.15 -22.28
CA ASP A 176 -3.92 -9.83 -22.49
C ASP A 176 -4.09 -9.03 -21.18
N MET A 177 -3.04 -9.02 -20.34
CA MET A 177 -3.12 -8.38 -19.03
C MET A 177 -3.28 -6.86 -19.19
N THR A 178 -4.12 -6.29 -18.34
CA THR A 178 -4.51 -4.86 -18.43
C THR A 178 -3.91 -4.01 -17.32
N VAL A 179 -3.43 -4.63 -16.24
CA VAL A 179 -2.85 -3.91 -15.10
C VAL A 179 -1.47 -4.47 -14.75
N LEU A 180 -0.47 -3.59 -14.59
CA LEU A 180 0.89 -3.95 -14.17
C LEU A 180 1.23 -3.34 -12.81
N LEU A 181 1.41 -4.18 -11.80
CA LEU A 181 1.77 -3.79 -10.43
C LEU A 181 3.20 -4.25 -10.10
N CYS A 182 4.17 -3.34 -10.09
CA CYS A 182 5.57 -3.69 -9.76
C CYS A 182 6.41 -2.46 -9.37
N SER A 183 7.71 -2.62 -9.12
CA SER A 183 8.59 -1.46 -8.97
C SER A 183 8.89 -0.83 -10.34
N PRO A 184 9.10 0.50 -10.42
CA PRO A 184 9.54 1.18 -11.65
C PRO A 184 10.76 0.52 -12.32
N SER A 185 11.77 0.16 -11.52
CA SER A 185 12.99 -0.51 -11.95
C SER A 185 12.70 -1.88 -12.58
N TYR A 186 11.74 -2.61 -12.02
CA TYR A 186 11.33 -3.90 -12.57
C TYR A 186 10.48 -3.74 -13.83
N ALA A 187 9.61 -2.72 -13.92
CA ALA A 187 8.90 -2.40 -15.17
C ALA A 187 9.88 -2.12 -16.33
N LEU A 188 10.90 -1.29 -16.10
CA LEU A 188 11.95 -1.03 -17.09
C LEU A 188 12.71 -2.31 -17.49
N HIS A 189 12.97 -3.19 -16.52
CA HIS A 189 13.58 -4.48 -16.79
C HIS A 189 12.68 -5.36 -17.67
N LEU A 190 11.38 -5.45 -17.37
CA LEU A 190 10.40 -6.19 -18.19
C LEU A 190 10.31 -5.63 -19.62
N ILE A 191 10.24 -4.30 -19.78
CA ILE A 191 10.24 -3.65 -21.09
C ILE A 191 11.50 -4.04 -21.89
N ARG A 192 12.69 -3.96 -21.27
CA ARG A 192 13.93 -4.37 -21.92
C ARG A 192 13.91 -5.85 -22.30
N THR A 193 13.42 -6.73 -21.41
CA THR A 193 13.32 -8.16 -21.67
C THR A 193 12.34 -8.48 -22.80
N ALA A 194 11.21 -7.77 -22.88
CA ALA A 194 10.26 -7.89 -23.98
C ALA A 194 10.92 -7.58 -25.32
N LYS A 195 11.61 -6.43 -25.41
CA LYS A 195 12.34 -6.00 -26.61
C LYS A 195 13.40 -7.02 -27.06
N MET A 196 14.14 -7.61 -26.11
CA MET A 196 15.11 -8.67 -26.42
C MET A 196 14.46 -9.93 -27.01
N LYS A 197 13.19 -10.20 -26.68
CA LYS A 197 12.40 -11.31 -27.22
C LYS A 197 11.58 -10.94 -28.46
N GLY A 198 11.79 -9.74 -29.02
CA GLY A 198 11.04 -9.26 -30.17
C GLY A 198 9.58 -8.91 -29.87
N ILE A 199 9.22 -8.75 -28.59
CA ILE A 199 7.92 -8.26 -28.15
C ILE A 199 8.02 -6.74 -28.02
N ASN A 200 7.13 -6.00 -28.67
CA ASN A 200 7.01 -4.57 -28.54
C ASN A 200 5.90 -4.23 -27.51
N PRO A 201 6.24 -3.80 -26.29
CA PRO A 201 5.23 -3.63 -25.24
C PRO A 201 4.11 -2.63 -25.58
N SER A 202 4.39 -1.61 -26.38
CA SER A 202 3.40 -0.60 -26.77
C SER A 202 2.31 -1.12 -27.70
N SER A 203 2.59 -2.14 -28.52
CA SER A 203 1.62 -2.77 -29.42
C SER A 203 1.10 -4.11 -28.94
N ASP A 204 1.95 -4.86 -28.22
CA ASP A 204 1.72 -6.27 -27.92
C ASP A 204 1.11 -6.48 -26.53
N TRP A 205 1.24 -5.52 -25.61
CA TRP A 205 0.57 -5.58 -24.30
C TRP A 205 -0.74 -4.79 -24.30
N LYS A 206 -1.66 -5.15 -23.41
CA LYS A 206 -2.95 -4.48 -23.20
C LYS A 206 -2.99 -3.62 -21.93
N ILE A 207 -1.82 -3.28 -21.39
CA ILE A 207 -1.70 -2.51 -20.15
C ILE A 207 -2.35 -1.14 -20.32
N LYS A 208 -3.40 -0.89 -19.51
CA LYS A 208 -4.09 0.40 -19.38
C LYS A 208 -3.71 1.15 -18.11
N VAL A 209 -3.29 0.42 -17.07
CA VAL A 209 -2.95 0.98 -15.75
C VAL A 209 -1.65 0.38 -15.24
N THR A 210 -0.81 1.22 -14.67
CA THR A 210 0.34 0.79 -13.88
C THR A 210 0.30 1.40 -12.49
N MET A 211 0.66 0.63 -11.48
CA MET A 211 0.86 1.16 -10.13
C MET A 211 2.26 0.80 -9.66
N PHE A 212 3.04 1.84 -9.40
CA PHE A 212 4.45 1.72 -9.03
C PHE A 212 4.68 2.16 -7.59
N GLY A 213 5.56 1.42 -6.90
CA GLY A 213 5.85 1.62 -5.49
C GLY A 213 7.06 0.80 -5.03
N GLY A 214 7.43 0.98 -3.76
CA GLY A 214 8.57 0.29 -3.14
C GLY A 214 9.93 0.95 -3.34
N GLU A 215 10.04 1.96 -4.21
CA GLU A 215 11.26 2.74 -4.45
C GLU A 215 10.94 4.17 -4.91
N LYS A 216 11.96 5.04 -4.89
CA LYS A 216 11.84 6.39 -5.46
C LYS A 216 11.95 6.31 -6.98
N ALA A 217 11.05 6.98 -7.69
CA ALA A 217 11.16 7.19 -9.12
C ALA A 217 11.13 8.69 -9.44
N SER A 218 12.00 9.11 -10.37
CA SER A 218 11.92 10.46 -10.92
C SER A 218 10.82 10.54 -11.97
N THR A 219 10.34 11.75 -12.26
CA THR A 219 9.42 12.02 -13.37
C THR A 219 9.97 11.51 -14.70
N GLU A 220 11.30 11.53 -14.87
CA GLU A 220 11.97 11.02 -16.06
C GLU A 220 11.85 9.50 -16.19
N ILE A 221 12.01 8.74 -15.10
CA ILE A 221 11.79 7.29 -15.10
C ILE A 221 10.33 6.98 -15.46
N ARG A 222 9.39 7.73 -14.89
CA ARG A 222 7.97 7.59 -15.20
C ARG A 222 7.70 7.79 -16.70
N ARG A 223 8.17 8.90 -17.29
CA ARG A 223 8.00 9.18 -18.73
C ARG A 223 8.61 8.11 -19.62
N LYS A 224 9.79 7.59 -19.25
CA LYS A 224 10.42 6.49 -19.99
C LYS A 224 9.55 5.23 -20.00
N ILE A 225 8.88 4.92 -18.90
CA ILE A 225 7.97 3.78 -18.84
C ILE A 225 6.71 4.06 -19.66
N GLU A 226 6.09 5.24 -19.49
CA GLU A 226 4.88 5.64 -20.22
C GLU A 226 5.08 5.61 -21.75
N ASN A 227 6.23 6.06 -22.25
CA ASN A 227 6.54 6.05 -23.68
C ASN A 227 6.74 4.64 -24.28
N GLU A 228 6.93 3.63 -23.45
CA GLU A 228 7.20 2.26 -23.87
C GLU A 228 5.97 1.35 -23.71
N LEU A 229 4.94 1.81 -23.01
CA LEU A 229 3.69 1.10 -22.79
C LEU A 229 2.62 1.56 -23.79
N PRO A 230 1.49 0.84 -23.90
CA PRO A 230 0.32 1.36 -24.61
C PRO A 230 -0.06 2.74 -24.06
N GLU A 231 -0.73 3.56 -24.88
CA GLU A 231 -1.17 4.88 -24.45
C GLU A 231 -2.05 4.76 -23.19
N LEU A 232 -1.45 5.09 -22.05
CA LEU A 232 -2.10 5.01 -20.75
C LEU A 232 -3.01 6.22 -20.64
N ASP A 233 -4.32 6.01 -20.53
CA ASP A 233 -5.33 7.06 -20.30
C ASP A 233 -5.18 7.58 -18.85
N LEU A 234 -4.06 8.24 -18.55
CA LEU A 234 -3.66 8.69 -17.21
C LEU A 234 -4.39 9.96 -16.74
N CYS A 235 -5.45 10.37 -17.46
CA CYS A 235 -6.26 11.54 -17.17
C CYS A 235 -7.73 11.27 -17.52
N LYS A 236 -8.45 10.57 -16.64
CA LYS A 236 -9.89 10.75 -16.44
C LYS A 236 -10.17 11.02 -14.97
#